data_AF-A0A960TQJ7-F1
#
_entry.id   AF-A0A960TQJ7-F1
#
_cell.length_a   1.000
_cell.length_b   1.000
_cell.length_c   1.000
_cell.angle_alpha   90.00
_cell.angle_beta   90.00
_cell.angle_gamma   90.00
#
_symmetry.space_group_name_H-M   'P 1'
#
loop_
_entity.id
_entity.type
_entity.pdbx_description
1 polymer ?
#
loop_
_entity_poly.entity_id
_entity_poly.type
_entity_poly.pdbx_seq_one_letter_code
_entity_poly.pdbx_strand_id
1 'polypeptide(L)'
;STLLMGSSKTALDTGAEIAGRQGLTCTLKKGSFSQIQGQYDTIILSHKLFTLDIDPLEVIAKLQGHLKEGGHLVLIESSQDLENRKMLRLRDALVKKGHAVQAPCVWKGPCPALEGKFPCYAQREMEKPYLLKELQRKLDINLGSLKMSYLIIKRLGDVWPQLPQGQEFYRVVSPRFETEEGSVVYLCGTPGKRKLFSRLAEVPQSAKAFNYLRRGDLITVEGAAGKNALQLLEDSEVKVASACGKPLPEVR
;
A
#
# COMPACT_ATOMS: atom_id res chain seq x y z
N SER A 1 19.78 -3.18 -15.37
CA SER A 1 19.87 -4.63 -15.18
C SER A 1 19.19 -5.00 -13.88
N THR A 2 18.58 -6.18 -13.78
CA THR A 2 17.85 -6.62 -12.59
C THR A 2 18.60 -7.76 -11.91
N LEU A 3 18.82 -7.69 -10.60
CA LEU A 3 19.39 -8.80 -9.82
C LEU A 3 18.25 -9.59 -9.17
N LEU A 4 18.19 -10.89 -9.42
CA LEU A 4 17.36 -11.83 -8.66
C LEU A 4 18.25 -12.63 -7.70
N MET A 5 17.90 -12.62 -6.42
CA MET A 5 18.66 -13.28 -5.36
C MET A 5 17.77 -14.19 -4.51
N GLY A 6 18.26 -15.39 -4.22
CA GLY A 6 17.52 -16.36 -3.41
C GLY A 6 18.26 -17.69 -3.24
N SER A 7 17.73 -18.56 -2.39
CA SER A 7 18.33 -19.87 -2.10
C SER A 7 17.93 -20.96 -3.10
N SER A 8 16.74 -20.85 -3.70
CA SER A 8 16.19 -21.83 -4.65
C SER A 8 16.59 -21.48 -6.08
N LYS A 9 17.40 -22.36 -6.69
CA LYS A 9 17.77 -22.23 -8.11
C LYS A 9 16.54 -22.27 -9.01
N THR A 10 15.63 -23.21 -8.78
CA THR A 10 14.39 -23.34 -9.56
C THR A 10 13.56 -22.05 -9.51
N ALA A 11 13.39 -21.44 -8.33
CA ALA A 11 12.65 -20.19 -8.22
C ALA A 11 13.32 -19.03 -8.97
N LEU A 12 14.65 -18.97 -8.93
CA LEU A 12 15.43 -17.96 -9.66
C LEU A 12 15.32 -18.14 -11.18
N ASP A 13 15.46 -19.37 -11.66
CA ASP A 13 15.37 -19.71 -13.09
C ASP A 13 13.95 -19.41 -13.62
N THR A 14 12.90 -19.85 -12.91
CA THR A 14 11.50 -19.52 -13.25
C THR A 14 11.27 -18.00 -13.24
N GLY A 15 11.79 -17.29 -12.24
CA GLY A 15 11.66 -15.84 -12.14
C GLY A 15 12.32 -15.10 -13.30
N ALA A 16 13.53 -15.52 -13.70
CA ALA A 16 14.23 -14.96 -14.85
C ALA A 16 13.53 -15.27 -16.18
N GLU A 17 12.94 -16.46 -16.34
CA GLU A 17 12.16 -16.81 -17.53
C GLU A 17 10.93 -15.89 -17.68
N ILE A 18 10.18 -15.69 -16.59
CA ILE A 18 9.01 -14.80 -16.58
C ILE A 18 9.43 -13.35 -16.88
N ALA A 19 10.51 -12.88 -16.25
CA ALA A 19 11.04 -11.53 -16.49
C ALA A 19 11.53 -11.37 -17.95
N GLY A 20 12.19 -12.38 -18.50
CA GLY A 20 12.67 -12.40 -19.88
C GLY A 20 11.53 -12.31 -20.91
N ARG A 21 10.38 -12.95 -20.65
CA ARG A 21 9.17 -12.79 -21.48
C ARG A 21 8.62 -11.35 -21.49
N GLN A 22 8.99 -10.54 -20.50
CA GLN A 22 8.66 -9.11 -20.42
C GLN A 22 9.81 -8.21 -20.89
N GLY A 23 10.85 -8.77 -21.52
CA GLY A 23 12.00 -8.03 -22.02
C GLY A 23 13.00 -7.59 -20.94
N LEU A 24 12.92 -8.15 -19.72
CA LEU A 24 13.84 -7.82 -18.63
C LEU A 24 15.01 -8.80 -18.58
N THR A 25 16.23 -8.28 -18.58
CA THR A 25 17.44 -9.09 -18.36
C THR A 25 17.76 -9.21 -16.86
N CYS A 26 17.83 -10.45 -16.39
CA CYS A 26 18.11 -10.76 -14.98
C CYS A 26 19.49 -11.38 -14.79
N THR A 27 20.25 -10.85 -13.84
CA THR A 27 21.41 -11.52 -13.26
C THR A 27 20.91 -12.36 -12.09
N LEU A 28 21.32 -13.64 -12.04
CA LEU A 28 20.93 -14.56 -10.98
C LEU A 28 22.06 -14.70 -9.96
N LYS A 29 21.74 -14.60 -8.67
CA LYS A 29 22.70 -14.86 -7.58
C LYS A 29 22.08 -15.77 -6.54
N LYS A 30 22.62 -16.98 -6.39
CA LYS A 30 22.25 -17.86 -5.29
C LYS A 30 22.83 -17.31 -3.98
N GLY A 31 22.00 -17.14 -2.97
CA GLY A 31 22.44 -16.60 -1.68
C GLY A 31 21.30 -16.01 -0.86
N SER A 32 21.67 -15.26 0.18
CA SER A 32 20.75 -14.51 1.02
C SER A 32 21.05 -13.01 0.96
N PHE A 33 20.13 -12.20 1.51
CA PHE A 33 20.30 -10.75 1.63
C PHE A 33 21.60 -10.37 2.37
N SER A 34 22.22 -11.28 3.13
CA SER A 34 23.48 -10.98 3.81
C SER A 34 24.66 -10.82 2.83
N GLN A 35 24.54 -11.34 1.61
CA GLN A 35 25.57 -11.37 0.57
C GLN A 35 25.31 -10.38 -0.57
N ILE A 36 24.34 -9.48 -0.40
CA ILE A 36 24.07 -8.40 -1.34
C ILE A 36 25.27 -7.45 -1.42
N GLN A 37 25.56 -6.98 -2.62
CA GLN A 37 26.71 -6.12 -2.93
C GLN A 37 26.25 -5.01 -3.88
N GLY A 38 26.90 -3.85 -3.84
CA GLY A 38 26.56 -2.71 -4.70
C GLY A 38 25.41 -1.85 -4.17
N GLN A 39 24.97 -0.89 -4.98
CA GLN A 39 23.94 0.10 -4.67
C GLN A 39 22.80 0.01 -5.71
N TYR A 40 21.55 0.11 -5.25
CA TYR A 40 20.36 -0.13 -6.05
C TYR A 40 19.36 1.03 -5.96
N ASP A 41 18.69 1.32 -7.07
CA ASP A 41 17.60 2.30 -7.13
C ASP A 41 16.33 1.75 -6.46
N THR A 42 16.14 0.43 -6.48
CA THR A 42 15.03 -0.25 -5.83
C THR A 42 15.43 -1.64 -5.36
N ILE A 43 15.03 -1.98 -4.14
CA ILE A 43 15.14 -3.33 -3.58
C ILE A 43 13.73 -3.80 -3.25
N ILE A 44 13.36 -5.02 -3.68
CA ILE A 44 12.05 -5.62 -3.41
C ILE A 44 12.25 -6.86 -2.55
N LEU A 45 11.58 -6.90 -1.39
CA LEU A 45 11.50 -8.06 -0.53
C LEU A 45 10.03 -8.47 -0.40
N SER A 46 9.68 -9.63 -0.96
CA SER A 46 8.30 -10.09 -1.06
C SER A 46 8.11 -11.46 -0.41
N HIS A 47 7.12 -11.57 0.48
CA HIS A 47 6.66 -12.80 1.13
C HIS A 47 7.77 -13.57 1.87
N LYS A 48 8.67 -12.86 2.54
CA LYS A 48 9.84 -13.45 3.19
C LYS A 48 10.24 -12.83 4.51
N LEU A 49 9.98 -11.55 4.73
CA LEU A 49 10.53 -10.79 5.84
C LEU A 49 10.23 -11.43 7.20
N PHE A 50 8.98 -11.87 7.41
CA PHE A 50 8.57 -12.49 8.68
C PHE A 50 8.78 -14.01 8.75
N THR A 51 9.36 -14.60 7.70
CA THR A 51 9.75 -16.01 7.68
C THR A 51 11.25 -16.21 7.98
N LEU A 52 12.01 -15.12 8.00
CA LEU A 52 13.42 -15.14 8.39
C LEU A 52 13.52 -15.24 9.91
N ASP A 53 14.46 -16.04 10.39
CA ASP A 53 14.82 -16.14 11.81
C ASP A 53 15.79 -15.01 12.21
N ILE A 54 15.46 -13.79 11.81
CA ILE A 54 16.27 -12.57 11.98
C ILE A 54 15.29 -11.42 12.23
N ASP A 55 15.62 -10.48 13.11
CA ASP A 55 14.79 -9.30 13.35
C ASP A 55 14.55 -8.55 12.02
N PRO A 56 13.29 -8.33 11.60
CA PRO A 56 12.97 -7.54 10.42
C PRO A 56 13.67 -6.18 10.35
N LEU A 57 13.90 -5.53 11.49
CA LEU A 57 14.59 -4.24 11.53
C LEU A 57 16.08 -4.36 11.15
N GLU A 58 16.74 -5.46 11.49
CA GLU A 58 18.13 -5.72 11.09
C GLU A 58 18.23 -5.98 9.59
N VAL A 59 17.30 -6.76 9.05
CA VAL A 59 17.22 -7.01 7.60
C VAL A 59 17.06 -5.69 6.85
N ILE A 60 16.14 -4.84 7.30
CA ILE A 60 15.89 -3.53 6.68
C ILE A 60 17.10 -2.61 6.81
N ALA A 61 17.71 -2.52 7.99
CA ALA A 61 18.90 -1.70 8.21
C ALA A 61 20.03 -2.10 7.25
N LYS A 62 20.23 -3.40 7.05
CA LYS A 62 21.21 -3.89 6.07
C LYS A 62 20.85 -3.48 4.65
N LEU A 63 19.62 -3.73 4.21
CA LEU A 63 19.18 -3.41 2.84
C LEU A 63 19.22 -1.89 2.55
N GLN A 64 18.95 -1.06 3.56
CA GLN A 64 19.04 0.40 3.47
C GLN A 64 20.46 0.88 3.13
N GLY A 65 21.50 0.20 3.60
CA GLY A 65 22.90 0.49 3.23
C GLY A 65 23.23 0.22 1.75
N HIS A 66 22.33 -0.45 1.02
CA HIS A 66 22.47 -0.76 -0.40
C HIS A 66 21.52 0.05 -1.29
N LEU A 67 20.82 1.06 -0.74
CA LEU A 67 20.01 1.97 -1.55
C LEU A 67 20.83 3.19 -1.99
N LYS A 68 20.72 3.52 -3.28
CA LYS A 68 21.17 4.82 -3.80
C LYS A 68 20.34 5.96 -3.19
N GLU A 69 20.83 7.18 -3.32
CA GLU A 69 20.04 8.38 -3.05
C GLU A 69 18.74 8.38 -3.88
N GLY A 70 17.61 8.68 -3.24
CA GLY A 70 16.29 8.57 -3.87
C GLY A 70 15.82 7.13 -4.12
N GLY A 71 16.56 6.14 -3.63
CA GLY A 71 16.24 4.71 -3.77
C GLY A 71 15.10 4.27 -2.86
N HIS A 72 14.45 3.15 -3.23
CA HIS A 72 13.28 2.63 -2.53
C HIS A 72 13.47 1.18 -2.05
N LEU A 73 13.05 0.89 -0.83
CA LEU A 73 12.83 -0.47 -0.34
C LEU A 73 11.34 -0.78 -0.36
N VAL A 74 10.95 -1.78 -1.16
CA VAL A 74 9.57 -2.26 -1.28
C VAL A 74 9.43 -3.55 -0.49
N LEU A 75 8.60 -3.52 0.54
CA LEU A 75 8.25 -4.66 1.37
C LEU A 75 6.83 -5.10 1.01
N ILE A 76 6.65 -6.39 0.70
CA ILE A 76 5.34 -6.97 0.38
C ILE A 76 5.17 -8.23 1.22
N GLU A 77 4.05 -8.32 1.92
CA GLU A 77 3.69 -9.46 2.75
C GLU A 77 2.20 -9.81 2.61
N SER A 78 1.84 -10.97 3.16
CA SER A 78 0.44 -11.40 3.22
C SER A 78 -0.46 -10.34 3.90
N SER A 79 -1.71 -10.25 3.46
CA SER A 79 -2.73 -9.47 4.16
C SER A 79 -3.42 -10.22 5.30
N GLN A 80 -3.01 -11.46 5.59
CA GLN A 80 -3.52 -12.22 6.73
C GLN A 80 -3.23 -11.48 8.04
N ASP A 81 -4.09 -11.67 9.04
CA ASP A 81 -4.13 -10.82 10.22
C ASP A 81 -2.80 -10.78 10.98
N LEU A 82 -2.10 -11.91 11.12
CA LEU A 82 -0.84 -11.97 11.85
C LEU A 82 0.27 -11.17 11.13
N GLU A 83 0.49 -11.44 9.84
CA GLU A 83 1.48 -10.76 9.00
C GLU A 83 1.14 -9.28 8.82
N ASN A 84 -0.16 -8.95 8.67
CA ASN A 84 -0.62 -7.58 8.59
C ASN A 84 -0.25 -6.82 9.87
N ARG A 85 -0.53 -7.39 11.05
CA ARG A 85 -0.18 -6.75 12.33
C ARG A 85 1.33 -6.64 12.51
N LYS A 86 2.12 -7.61 12.05
CA LYS A 86 3.58 -7.49 12.01
C LYS A 86 4.03 -6.34 11.10
N MET A 87 3.46 -6.20 9.90
CA MET A 87 3.74 -5.07 8.99
C MET A 87 3.40 -3.72 9.59
N LEU A 88 2.26 -3.58 10.28
CA LEU A 88 1.88 -2.30 10.89
C LEU A 88 2.80 -1.91 12.04
N ARG A 89 3.21 -2.86 12.89
CA ARG A 89 4.21 -2.62 13.94
C ARG A 89 5.57 -2.23 13.35
N LEU A 90 5.97 -2.93 12.29
CA LEU A 90 7.20 -2.64 11.57
C LEU A 90 7.19 -1.22 10.98
N ARG A 91 6.08 -0.82 10.36
CA ARG A 91 5.89 0.55 9.86
C ARG A 91 6.08 1.57 10.99
N ASP A 92 5.44 1.37 12.15
CA ASP A 92 5.56 2.30 13.27
C ASP A 92 7.00 2.38 13.82
N ALA A 93 7.68 1.22 13.93
CA ALA A 93 9.07 1.17 14.36
C ALA A 93 10.02 1.90 13.38
N LEU A 94 9.79 1.76 12.06
CA LEU A 94 10.61 2.42 11.04
C LEU A 94 10.39 3.93 11.01
N VAL A 95 9.13 4.37 11.13
CA VAL A 95 8.82 5.81 11.22
C VAL A 95 9.44 6.41 12.48
N LYS A 96 9.37 5.72 13.63
CA LYS A 96 10.03 6.15 14.88
C LYS A 96 11.56 6.27 14.72
N LYS A 97 12.17 5.43 13.90
CA LYS A 97 13.60 5.47 13.54
C LYS A 97 13.95 6.52 12.47
N GLY A 98 12.98 7.32 12.01
CA GLY A 98 13.20 8.41 11.05
C GLY A 98 13.08 8.01 9.58
N HIS A 99 12.63 6.79 9.27
CA HIS A 99 12.38 6.41 7.87
C HIS A 99 11.17 7.15 7.29
N ALA A 100 11.34 7.70 6.08
CA ALA A 100 10.25 8.21 5.28
C ALA A 100 9.49 7.09 4.55
N VAL A 101 8.17 7.08 4.67
CA VAL A 101 7.30 6.17 3.92
C VAL A 101 6.85 6.87 2.63
N GLN A 102 7.14 6.25 1.48
CA GLN A 102 6.67 6.70 0.17
C GLN A 102 5.22 6.27 -0.07
N ALA A 103 4.86 5.04 0.31
CA ALA A 103 3.52 4.48 0.12
C ALA A 103 3.28 3.26 1.04
N PRO A 104 2.02 2.87 1.29
CA PRO A 104 0.78 3.59 0.99
C PRO A 104 0.48 4.75 1.95
N CYS A 105 1.12 4.75 3.12
CA CYS A 105 0.73 5.59 4.24
C CYS A 105 1.20 7.04 4.05
N VAL A 106 0.27 7.99 4.10
CA VAL A 106 0.56 9.45 4.13
C VAL A 106 0.47 10.03 5.54
N TRP A 107 0.00 9.23 6.50
CA TRP A 107 0.00 9.56 7.92
C TRP A 107 1.41 9.38 8.48
N LYS A 108 1.87 10.31 9.33
CA LYS A 108 3.22 10.29 9.94
C LYS A 108 3.23 9.87 11.41
N GLY A 109 2.08 9.88 12.11
CA GLY A 109 1.97 9.45 13.51
C GLY A 109 1.86 7.91 13.67
N PRO A 110 1.56 7.41 14.89
CA PRO A 110 1.28 5.98 15.15
C PRO A 110 0.14 5.45 14.28
N CYS A 111 0.21 4.19 13.82
CA CYS A 111 -0.76 3.67 12.87
C CYS A 111 -2.17 3.53 13.49
N PRO A 112 -3.20 4.26 13.00
CA PRO A 112 -4.55 4.18 13.57
C PRO A 112 -5.20 2.79 13.42
N ALA A 113 -4.80 2.05 12.38
CA ALA A 113 -5.27 0.69 12.16
C ALA A 113 -4.67 -0.29 13.18
N LEU A 114 -3.42 -0.07 13.62
CA LEU A 114 -2.79 -0.90 14.63
C LEU A 114 -3.44 -0.70 16.01
N GLU A 115 -3.66 0.55 16.40
CA GLU A 115 -4.32 0.93 17.65
C GLU A 115 -5.76 0.41 17.71
N GLY A 116 -6.54 0.72 16.67
CA GLY A 116 -7.95 0.30 16.58
C GLY A 116 -8.17 -1.17 16.20
N LYS A 117 -7.10 -1.96 16.06
CA LYS A 117 -7.14 -3.38 15.64
C LYS A 117 -7.89 -3.61 14.31
N PHE A 118 -7.84 -2.65 13.39
CA PHE A 118 -8.44 -2.76 12.07
C PHE A 118 -7.44 -3.31 11.04
N PRO A 119 -7.88 -4.08 10.03
CA PRO A 119 -6.99 -4.52 8.96
C PRO A 119 -6.64 -3.34 8.05
N CYS A 120 -5.35 -3.20 7.72
CA CYS A 120 -4.87 -2.18 6.79
C CYS A 120 -3.97 -2.82 5.72
N TYR A 121 -4.57 -3.10 4.57
CA TYR A 121 -3.91 -3.74 3.43
C TYR A 121 -4.32 -3.06 2.11
N ALA A 122 -3.50 -3.28 1.08
CA ALA A 122 -3.84 -2.97 -0.29
C ALA A 122 -4.66 -4.10 -0.93
N GLN A 123 -5.51 -3.70 -1.87
CA GLN A 123 -6.24 -4.62 -2.74
C GLN A 123 -5.96 -4.23 -4.18
N ARG A 124 -5.71 -5.22 -5.04
CA ARG A 124 -5.54 -5.04 -6.48
C ARG A 124 -6.47 -5.99 -7.20
N GLU A 125 -7.13 -5.48 -8.23
CA GLU A 125 -7.82 -6.34 -9.19
C GLU A 125 -6.78 -7.27 -9.82
N MET A 126 -7.20 -8.51 -10.03
CA MET A 126 -6.35 -9.53 -10.63
C MET A 126 -7.09 -10.14 -11.79
N GLU A 127 -6.49 -10.05 -12.97
CA GLU A 127 -6.92 -10.87 -14.09
C GLU A 127 -6.50 -12.32 -13.81
N LYS A 128 -7.50 -13.18 -13.67
CA LYS A 128 -7.29 -14.57 -13.32
C LYS A 128 -7.03 -15.40 -14.58
N PRO A 129 -6.03 -16.29 -14.56
CA PRO A 129 -5.94 -17.38 -15.53
C PRO A 129 -7.23 -18.19 -15.58
N TYR A 130 -7.59 -18.69 -16.77
CA TYR A 130 -8.80 -19.48 -17.00
C TYR A 130 -8.98 -20.62 -15.98
N LEU A 131 -7.92 -21.37 -15.71
CA LEU A 131 -7.95 -22.48 -14.75
C LEU A 131 -8.36 -22.05 -13.34
N LEU A 132 -7.88 -20.89 -12.87
CA LEU A 132 -8.29 -20.36 -11.55
C LEU A 132 -9.76 -19.92 -11.54
N LYS A 133 -10.27 -19.38 -12.65
CA LYS A 133 -11.70 -19.05 -12.78
C LYS A 133 -12.57 -20.31 -12.70
N GLU A 134 -12.17 -21.39 -13.37
CA GLU A 134 -12.89 -22.66 -13.34
C GLU A 134 -12.87 -23.33 -11.96
N LEU A 135 -11.73 -23.32 -11.28
CA LEU A 135 -11.63 -23.82 -9.90
C LEU A 135 -12.56 -23.05 -8.96
N GLN A 136 -12.57 -21.71 -9.04
CA GLN A 136 -13.45 -20.88 -8.23
C GLN A 136 -14.92 -21.16 -8.46
N ARG A 137 -15.32 -21.31 -9.73
CA ARG A 137 -16.70 -21.64 -10.10
C ARG A 137 -17.15 -22.98 -9.51
N LYS A 138 -16.26 -23.97 -9.49
CA LYS A 138 -16.54 -25.30 -8.92
C LYS A 138 -16.54 -25.32 -7.38
N LEU A 139 -15.77 -24.45 -6.75
CA LEU A 139 -15.60 -24.38 -5.29
C LEU A 139 -16.48 -23.31 -4.62
N ASP A 140 -17.25 -22.55 -5.39
CA ASP A 140 -18.02 -21.38 -4.95
C ASP A 140 -17.18 -20.35 -4.17
N ILE A 141 -15.93 -20.14 -4.63
CA ILE A 141 -14.99 -19.20 -4.01
C ILE A 141 -14.91 -17.91 -4.83
N ASN A 142 -15.30 -16.79 -4.25
CA ASN A 142 -15.14 -15.47 -4.87
C ASN A 142 -13.84 -14.77 -4.41
N LEU A 143 -12.70 -15.04 -5.06
CA LEU A 143 -11.49 -14.22 -4.88
C LEU A 143 -11.28 -13.31 -6.08
N GLY A 144 -12.00 -12.19 -6.18
CA GLY A 144 -11.88 -11.20 -7.27
C GLY A 144 -10.61 -10.34 -7.26
N SER A 145 -9.82 -10.38 -6.19
CA SER A 145 -8.72 -9.44 -5.97
C SER A 145 -7.60 -10.04 -5.16
N LEU A 146 -6.37 -9.57 -5.40
CA LEU A 146 -5.21 -9.83 -4.54
C LEU A 146 -5.19 -8.83 -3.39
N LYS A 147 -5.03 -9.34 -2.17
CA LYS A 147 -4.86 -8.53 -0.96
C LYS A 147 -3.43 -8.71 -0.46
N MET A 148 -2.78 -7.61 -0.11
CA MET A 148 -1.39 -7.62 0.37
C MET A 148 -1.14 -6.50 1.38
N SER A 149 -0.31 -6.77 2.37
CA SER A 149 0.30 -5.74 3.19
C SER A 149 1.56 -5.26 2.48
N TYR A 150 1.73 -3.96 2.28
CA TYR A 150 2.94 -3.46 1.64
C TYR A 150 3.39 -2.14 2.23
N LEU A 151 4.69 -1.87 2.13
CA LEU A 151 5.32 -0.64 2.54
C LEU A 151 6.43 -0.30 1.55
N ILE A 152 6.41 0.92 1.01
CA ILE A 152 7.51 1.48 0.23
C ILE A 152 8.19 2.51 1.11
N ILE A 153 9.46 2.28 1.39
CA ILE A 153 10.27 3.11 2.28
C ILE A 153 11.37 3.74 1.44
N LYS A 154 11.64 5.02 1.67
CA LYS A 154 12.76 5.71 1.04
C LYS A 154 14.07 5.34 1.75
N ARG A 155 15.20 5.72 1.16
CA ARG A 155 16.50 5.60 1.83
C ARG A 155 16.48 6.37 3.16
N LEU A 156 17.14 5.85 4.19
CA LEU A 156 17.29 6.57 5.47
C LEU A 156 18.00 7.91 5.24
N GLY A 157 17.40 9.00 5.72
CA GLY A 157 17.84 10.37 5.47
C GLY A 157 17.00 11.09 4.40
N ASP A 158 16.31 10.36 3.52
CA ASP A 158 15.39 10.97 2.56
C ASP A 158 14.12 11.47 3.26
N VAL A 159 13.50 12.48 2.65
CA VAL A 159 12.29 13.11 3.18
C VAL A 159 11.01 12.42 2.71
N TRP A 160 9.98 12.49 3.55
CA TRP A 160 8.61 12.11 3.19
C TRP A 160 8.15 12.83 1.91
N PRO A 161 7.26 12.21 1.11
CA PRO A 161 6.56 12.89 0.03
C PRO A 161 5.94 14.21 0.52
N GLN A 162 6.15 15.29 -0.22
CA GLN A 162 5.62 16.61 0.10
C GLN A 162 4.26 16.78 -0.59
N LEU A 163 3.19 16.59 0.18
CA LEU A 163 1.84 16.85 -0.30
C LEU A 163 1.55 18.37 -0.26
N PRO A 164 0.67 18.88 -1.14
CA PRO A 164 0.20 20.27 -1.10
C PRO A 164 -0.20 20.72 0.31
N GLN A 165 0.35 21.86 0.75
CA GLN A 165 0.05 22.42 2.06
C GLN A 165 -1.39 22.94 2.13
N GLY A 166 -1.97 22.97 3.33
CA GLY A 166 -3.33 23.46 3.56
C GLY A 166 -4.44 22.52 3.12
N GLN A 167 -4.11 21.35 2.57
CA GLN A 167 -5.09 20.36 2.12
C GLN A 167 -4.95 19.03 2.88
N GLU A 168 -6.09 18.46 3.27
CA GLU A 168 -6.14 17.14 3.88
C GLU A 168 -6.28 16.05 2.82
N PHE A 169 -5.39 15.06 2.87
CA PHE A 169 -5.39 13.94 1.94
C PHE A 169 -5.81 12.67 2.64
N TYR A 170 -6.71 11.93 2.02
CA TYR A 170 -7.30 10.73 2.57
C TYR A 170 -7.08 9.55 1.63
N ARG A 171 -6.47 8.47 2.12
CA ARG A 171 -6.48 7.21 1.39
C ARG A 171 -7.74 6.43 1.73
N VAL A 172 -8.41 5.93 0.71
CA VAL A 172 -9.56 5.03 0.86
C VAL A 172 -9.07 3.66 1.34
N VAL A 173 -9.56 3.21 2.50
CA VAL A 173 -9.11 1.98 3.18
C VAL A 173 -10.22 0.94 3.38
N SER A 174 -11.37 1.11 2.74
CA SER A 174 -12.42 0.11 2.65
C SER A 174 -13.08 0.15 1.26
N PRO A 175 -13.77 -0.92 0.83
CA PRO A 175 -14.82 -0.76 -0.18
C PRO A 175 -15.91 0.20 0.34
N ARG A 176 -16.75 0.70 -0.57
CA ARG A 176 -18.01 1.34 -0.22
C ARG A 176 -19.03 0.29 0.22
N PHE A 177 -19.81 0.60 1.23
CA PHE A 177 -20.88 -0.27 1.74
C PHE A 177 -22.00 0.58 2.34
N GLU A 178 -23.21 0.03 2.40
CA GLU A 178 -24.39 0.70 2.95
C GLU A 178 -24.55 0.39 4.44
N THR A 179 -25.00 1.40 5.20
CA THR A 179 -25.37 1.29 6.62
C THR A 179 -26.67 2.04 6.87
N GLU A 180 -27.18 2.03 8.11
CA GLU A 180 -28.29 2.90 8.53
C GLU A 180 -27.98 4.40 8.37
N GLU A 181 -26.69 4.77 8.33
CA GLU A 181 -26.24 6.14 8.11
C GLU A 181 -26.11 6.49 6.62
N GLY A 182 -26.49 5.59 5.72
CA GLY A 182 -26.35 5.72 4.27
C GLY A 182 -25.09 5.04 3.74
N SER A 183 -24.56 5.56 2.63
CA SER A 183 -23.39 4.96 1.97
C SER A 183 -22.10 5.41 2.66
N VAL A 184 -21.19 4.48 2.97
CA VAL A 184 -20.01 4.71 3.83
C VAL A 184 -18.72 4.23 3.17
N VAL A 185 -17.64 4.98 3.40
CA VAL A 185 -16.25 4.60 3.11
C VAL A 185 -15.35 4.97 4.30
N TYR A 186 -14.43 4.09 4.66
CA TYR A 186 -13.38 4.39 5.64
C TYR A 186 -12.15 4.99 4.98
N LEU A 187 -11.60 6.01 5.63
CA LEU A 187 -10.46 6.80 5.17
C LEU A 187 -9.32 6.76 6.19
N CYS A 188 -8.09 6.88 5.71
CA CYS A 188 -6.91 7.14 6.55
C CYS A 188 -5.95 8.07 5.82
N GLY A 189 -5.60 9.18 6.46
CA GLY A 189 -4.99 10.31 5.76
C GLY A 189 -4.01 11.12 6.61
N THR A 190 -3.65 12.30 6.10
CA THR A 190 -2.87 13.30 6.84
C THR A 190 -3.51 13.70 8.19
N PRO A 191 -4.83 13.62 8.40
CA PRO A 191 -5.45 13.87 9.72
C PRO A 191 -5.68 12.60 10.55
N GLY A 192 -5.19 11.44 10.09
CA GLY A 192 -5.45 10.14 10.68
C GLY A 192 -6.67 9.44 10.10
N LYS A 193 -7.29 8.53 10.86
CA LYS A 193 -8.47 7.76 10.42
C LYS A 193 -9.73 8.62 10.44
N ARG A 194 -10.55 8.51 9.39
CA ARG A 194 -11.87 9.17 9.27
C ARG A 194 -12.90 8.21 8.67
N LYS A 195 -14.16 8.53 8.85
CA LYS A 195 -15.31 7.93 8.12
C LYS A 195 -15.84 8.99 7.17
N LEU A 196 -16.11 8.66 5.91
CA LEU A 196 -16.84 9.52 4.98
C LEU A 196 -18.17 8.83 4.64
N PHE A 197 -19.27 9.57 4.71
CA PHE A 197 -20.58 9.00 4.44
C PHE A 197 -21.54 10.01 3.80
N SER A 198 -22.57 9.50 3.13
CA SER A 198 -23.63 10.31 2.53
C SER A 198 -25.01 9.73 2.85
N ARG A 199 -25.94 10.62 3.22
CA ARG A 199 -27.39 10.33 3.37
C ARG A 199 -28.22 10.92 2.24
N LEU A 200 -27.57 11.61 1.30
CA LEU A 200 -28.24 12.24 0.18
C LEU A 200 -28.79 11.15 -0.75
N ALA A 201 -30.01 11.34 -1.25
CA ALA A 201 -30.59 10.45 -2.25
C ALA A 201 -29.74 10.42 -3.53
N GLU A 202 -29.18 11.58 -3.90
CA GLU A 202 -28.21 11.73 -4.97
C GLU A 202 -27.02 12.56 -4.49
N VAL A 203 -25.80 12.10 -4.78
CA VAL A 203 -24.57 12.82 -4.43
C VAL A 203 -24.36 13.96 -5.44
N PRO A 204 -24.04 15.19 -5.00
CA PRO A 204 -23.87 16.32 -5.91
C PRO A 204 -22.76 16.07 -6.92
N GLN A 205 -22.84 16.74 -8.07
CA GLN A 205 -21.91 16.54 -9.18
C GLN A 205 -20.44 16.78 -8.77
N SER A 206 -20.17 17.73 -7.89
CA SER A 206 -18.85 18.02 -7.28
C SER A 206 -18.32 16.87 -6.42
N ALA A 207 -19.18 16.06 -5.81
CA ALA A 207 -18.80 14.92 -4.98
C ALA A 207 -19.02 13.56 -5.67
N LYS A 208 -19.37 13.55 -6.96
CA LYS A 208 -19.75 12.33 -7.72
C LYS A 208 -18.70 11.22 -7.68
N ALA A 209 -17.42 11.57 -7.49
CA ALA A 209 -16.34 10.60 -7.30
C ALA A 209 -16.60 9.63 -6.14
N PHE A 210 -17.32 10.07 -5.09
CA PHE A 210 -17.69 9.26 -3.93
C PHE A 210 -18.33 7.90 -4.32
N ASN A 211 -19.14 7.89 -5.38
CA ASN A 211 -19.87 6.70 -5.83
C ASN A 211 -18.95 5.59 -6.38
N TYR A 212 -17.75 5.94 -6.81
CA TYR A 212 -16.82 5.05 -7.53
C TYR A 212 -15.45 4.94 -6.84
N LEU A 213 -15.33 5.42 -5.60
CA LEU A 213 -14.09 5.32 -4.83
C LEU A 213 -13.67 3.87 -4.64
N ARG A 214 -12.39 3.61 -4.87
CA ARG A 214 -11.77 2.30 -4.71
C ARG A 214 -10.74 2.34 -3.59
N ARG A 215 -10.60 1.21 -2.88
CA ARG A 215 -9.52 1.03 -1.90
C ARG A 215 -8.18 1.35 -2.54
N GLY A 216 -7.46 2.29 -1.94
CA GLY A 216 -6.16 2.76 -2.39
C GLY A 216 -6.18 4.10 -3.12
N ASP A 217 -7.33 4.61 -3.55
CA ASP A 217 -7.44 5.99 -4.06
C ASP A 217 -7.03 6.98 -2.97
N LEU A 218 -6.32 8.03 -3.37
CA LEU A 218 -6.05 9.20 -2.54
C LEU A 218 -6.99 10.32 -2.96
N ILE A 219 -7.76 10.83 -2.01
CA ILE A 219 -8.80 11.83 -2.23
C ILE A 219 -8.60 13.04 -1.34
N THR A 220 -9.26 14.13 -1.72
CA THR A 220 -9.51 15.30 -0.88
C THR A 220 -11.02 15.47 -0.73
N VAL A 221 -11.43 16.03 0.41
CA VAL A 221 -12.84 16.25 0.74
C VAL A 221 -12.97 17.66 1.27
N GLU A 222 -13.85 18.45 0.67
CA GLU A 222 -14.13 19.84 1.03
C GLU A 222 -15.64 20.04 1.24
N GLY A 223 -16.03 20.98 2.11
CA GLY A 223 -17.44 21.26 2.40
C GLY A 223 -18.20 20.17 3.16
N ALA A 224 -17.53 19.13 3.68
CA ALA A 224 -18.17 18.08 4.48
C ALA A 224 -18.34 18.51 5.95
N ALA A 225 -19.46 18.10 6.58
CA ALA A 225 -19.72 18.37 8.00
C ALA A 225 -19.10 17.31 8.91
N GLY A 226 -18.65 17.74 10.10
CA GLY A 226 -18.12 16.86 11.14
C GLY A 226 -16.58 16.73 11.10
N LYS A 227 -16.00 16.28 12.23
CA LYS A 227 -14.53 16.17 12.37
C LYS A 227 -14.01 14.76 12.12
N ASN A 228 -14.58 13.75 12.80
CA ASN A 228 -14.14 12.35 12.73
C ASN A 228 -14.94 11.53 11.71
N ALA A 229 -16.21 11.88 11.56
CA ALA A 229 -17.12 11.37 10.55
C ALA A 229 -17.52 12.55 9.68
N LEU A 230 -17.06 12.51 8.43
CA LEU A 230 -17.30 13.50 7.39
C LEU A 230 -18.62 13.14 6.70
N GLN A 231 -19.63 13.97 6.87
CA GLN A 231 -20.90 13.85 6.18
C GLN A 231 -20.86 14.70 4.90
N LEU A 232 -21.12 14.08 3.76
CA LEU A 232 -21.34 14.80 2.51
C LEU A 232 -22.65 15.60 2.59
N LEU A 233 -22.54 16.87 2.23
CA LEU A 233 -23.62 17.85 2.06
C LEU A 233 -23.77 18.19 0.58
N GLU A 234 -24.79 18.99 0.25
CA GLU A 234 -25.10 19.38 -1.14
C GLU A 234 -23.98 20.22 -1.80
N ASP A 235 -23.22 20.97 -1.00
CA ASP A 235 -22.09 21.81 -1.42
C ASP A 235 -20.72 21.12 -1.25
N SER A 236 -20.70 19.87 -0.79
CA SER A 236 -19.45 19.14 -0.63
C SER A 236 -18.78 18.81 -1.96
N GLU A 237 -17.45 18.66 -1.92
CA GLU A 237 -16.64 18.24 -3.05
C GLU A 237 -15.77 17.03 -2.67
N VAL A 238 -15.66 16.08 -3.60
CA VAL A 238 -14.76 14.92 -3.47
C VAL A 238 -13.93 14.80 -4.74
N LYS A 239 -12.63 15.03 -4.62
CA LYS A 239 -11.67 14.94 -5.73
C LYS A 239 -10.75 13.74 -5.54
N VAL A 240 -10.52 12.98 -6.60
CA VAL A 240 -9.47 11.95 -6.62
C VAL A 240 -8.15 12.63 -6.97
N ALA A 241 -7.34 12.90 -5.94
CA ALA A 241 -6.02 13.50 -6.10
C ALA A 241 -5.01 12.54 -6.73
N SER A 242 -5.14 11.23 -6.46
CA SER A 242 -4.37 10.19 -7.13
C SER A 242 -5.12 8.87 -7.10
N ALA A 243 -5.34 8.29 -8.28
CA ALA A 243 -5.99 6.98 -8.40
C ALA A 243 -5.12 5.86 -7.81
N CYS A 244 -5.76 4.77 -7.42
CA CYS A 244 -5.10 3.59 -6.89
C CYS A 244 -3.96 3.11 -7.82
N GLY A 245 -2.74 3.01 -7.28
CA GLY A 245 -1.56 2.60 -8.02
C GLY A 245 -0.87 3.72 -8.81
N LYS A 246 -1.35 4.96 -8.73
CA LYS A 246 -0.66 6.13 -9.27
C LYS A 246 0.19 6.84 -8.19
N PRO A 247 1.24 7.57 -8.59
CA PRO A 247 2.09 8.34 -7.67
C PRO A 247 1.29 9.37 -6.85
N LEU A 248 1.83 9.78 -5.70
CA LEU A 248 1.27 10.89 -4.94
C LEU A 248 1.38 12.21 -5.73
N PRO A 249 0.45 13.16 -5.53
CA PRO A 249 0.59 14.51 -6.07
C PRO A 249 1.65 15.24 -5.23
N GLU A 250 2.92 15.10 -5.58
CA GLU A 250 4.02 15.74 -4.88
C GLU A 250 4.24 17.17 -5.41
N VAL A 251 4.44 18.12 -4.50
CA VAL A 251 4.96 19.45 -4.85
C VAL A 251 6.46 19.30 -5.07
N ARG A 252 6.94 19.66 -6.26
CA ARG A 252 8.38 19.69 -6.59
C ARG A 252 9.01 20.99 -6.15
#